data_AF-A0A3C1DBK7-F1
#
_entry.id   AF-A0A3C1DBK7-F1
#
_cell.length_a   1.000
_cell.length_b   1.000
_cell.length_c   1.000
_cell.angle_alpha   90.00
_cell.angle_beta   90.00
_cell.angle_gamma   90.00
#
_symmetry.space_group_name_H-M   'P 1'
#
loop_
_entity.id
_entity.type
_entity.pdbx_description
1 polymer ?
#
loop_
_entity_poly.entity_id
_entity_poly.type
_entity_poly.pdbx_seq_one_letter_code
_entity_poly.pdbx_strand_id
1 'polypeptide(L)'
;MKLIDDIVLTEVAGDYVAVPVGQASQVLNGIVRLNKTGKDIWDGLAAGSSAQQLADALVQKYDGVDSEAARGYVDDVIGKLRQAGLVVE
;
A
#
# COMPACT_ATOMS: atom_id res chain seq x y z
N MET A 1 4.55 -3.44 -11.48
CA MET A 1 4.38 -2.97 -10.08
C MET A 1 4.61 -4.13 -9.14
N LYS A 2 5.75 -4.11 -8.46
CA LYS A 2 6.09 -5.04 -7.39
C LYS A 2 6.46 -4.25 -6.15
N LEU A 3 5.95 -4.66 -4.99
CA LEU A 3 6.51 -4.23 -3.72
C LEU A 3 7.90 -4.86 -3.56
N ILE A 4 8.82 -4.11 -2.96
CA ILE A 4 10.13 -4.68 -2.60
C ILE A 4 9.95 -5.70 -1.46
N ASP A 5 10.58 -6.86 -1.59
CA ASP A 5 10.43 -7.99 -0.65
C ASP A 5 10.94 -7.68 0.78
N ASP A 6 11.83 -6.70 0.92
CA ASP A 6 12.51 -6.37 2.18
C ASP A 6 11.67 -5.41 3.06
N ILE A 7 10.37 -5.66 3.19
CA ILE A 7 9.47 -4.85 4.03
C ILE A 7 8.65 -5.74 4.95
N VAL A 8 8.69 -5.43 6.24
CA VAL A 8 7.89 -6.10 7.27
C VAL A 8 6.71 -5.21 7.65
N LEU A 9 5.49 -5.73 7.44
CA LEU A 9 4.27 -5.11 7.95
C LEU A 9 4.00 -5.61 9.37
N THR A 10 3.95 -4.71 10.34
CA THR A 10 3.61 -5.00 11.74
C THR A 10 2.33 -4.29 12.12
N GLU A 11 1.41 -4.98 12.80
CA GLU A 11 0.21 -4.37 13.38
C GLU A 11 0.51 -3.85 14.80
N VAL A 12 0.17 -2.58 15.07
CA VAL A 12 0.33 -1.95 16.38
C VAL A 12 -0.95 -1.21 16.73
N ALA A 13 -1.65 -1.67 17.77
CA ALA A 13 -2.86 -1.02 18.31
C ALA A 13 -3.98 -0.72 17.27
N GLY A 14 -4.09 -1.54 16.22
CA GLY A 14 -5.09 -1.37 15.15
C GLY A 14 -4.61 -0.56 13.94
N ASP A 15 -3.42 0.02 14.01
CA ASP A 15 -2.70 0.59 12.87
C ASP A 15 -1.70 -0.41 12.29
N TYR A 16 -1.35 -0.22 11.03
CA TYR A 16 -0.32 -1.02 10.36
C TYR A 16 0.92 -0.17 10.12
N VAL A 17 2.09 -0.70 10.45
CA VAL A 17 3.37 -0.04 10.27
C VAL A 17 4.22 -0.91 9.35
N ALA A 18 4.51 -0.40 8.15
CA ALA A 18 5.47 -1.00 7.25
C ALA A 18 6.87 -0.48 7.60
N VAL A 19 7.75 -1.41 7.97
CA VAL A 19 9.15 -1.15 8.31
C VAL A 19 10.00 -1.76 7.21
N PRO A 20 10.72 -0.96 6.41
CA PRO A 20 11.70 -1.49 5.48
C PRO A 20 12.86 -2.10 6.27
N VAL A 21 13.25 -3.29 5.88
CA VAL A 21 14.40 -4.02 6.41
C VAL A 21 15.47 -4.15 5.33
N GLY A 22 16.64 -4.68 5.67
CA GLY A 22 17.69 -5.04 4.71
C GLY A 22 18.00 -3.96 3.67
N GLN A 23 17.86 -4.27 2.38
CA GLN A 23 18.16 -3.30 1.31
C GLN A 23 17.13 -2.17 1.20
N ALA A 24 15.86 -2.43 1.53
CA ALA A 24 14.84 -1.39 1.56
C ALA A 24 15.17 -0.30 2.58
N SER A 25 15.78 -0.68 3.72
CA SER A 25 16.16 0.27 4.77
C SER A 25 17.24 1.27 4.34
N GLN A 26 18.01 0.94 3.29
CA GLN A 26 19.00 1.85 2.69
C GLN A 26 18.36 2.85 1.71
N VAL A 27 17.19 2.52 1.17
CA VAL A 27 16.43 3.37 0.25
C VAL A 27 15.45 4.26 1.02
N LEU A 28 14.86 3.73 2.10
CA LEU A 28 13.93 4.45 2.95
C LEU A 28 14.35 4.41 4.43
N ASN A 29 14.80 5.56 4.94
CA ASN A 29 15.06 5.78 6.36
C ASN A 29 13.78 6.22 7.09
N GLY A 30 12.78 5.36 7.18
CA GLY A 30 11.49 5.70 7.80
C GLY A 30 10.58 4.51 8.06
N ILE A 31 9.42 4.79 8.66
CA ILE A 31 8.32 3.84 8.82
C ILE A 31 7.10 4.39 8.10
N VAL A 32 6.38 3.55 7.36
CA VAL A 32 5.13 3.94 6.71
C VAL A 32 3.97 3.46 7.57
N ARG A 33 3.22 4.41 8.13
CA ARG A 33 1.96 4.11 8.82
C ARG A 33 0.82 4.02 7.82
N LEU A 34 0.10 2.92 7.90
CA LEU A 34 -1.03 2.55 7.07
C LEU A 34 -2.23 2.34 8.00
N ASN A 35 -3.37 2.86 7.61
CA ASN A 35 -4.63 2.49 8.22
C ASN A 35 -5.11 1.15 7.65
N LYS A 36 -6.27 0.66 8.12
CA LYS A 36 -6.85 -0.62 7.68
C LYS A 36 -7.07 -0.70 6.16
N THR A 37 -7.50 0.40 5.55
CA THR A 37 -7.70 0.53 4.10
C THR A 37 -6.38 0.50 3.33
N GLY A 38 -5.35 1.18 3.83
CA GLY A 38 -4.01 1.17 3.26
C GLY A 38 -3.37 -0.22 3.29
N LYS A 39 -3.64 -1.01 4.33
CA LYS A 39 -3.23 -2.42 4.36
C LYS A 39 -3.88 -3.24 3.23
N ASP A 40 -5.16 -3.06 2.98
CA ASP A 40 -5.84 -3.80 1.89
C ASP A 40 -5.21 -3.52 0.53
N ILE A 41 -4.87 -2.25 0.29
CA ILE A 41 -4.16 -1.82 -0.93
C ILE A 41 -2.76 -2.43 -0.98
N TRP A 42 -2.04 -2.40 0.14
CA TRP A 42 -0.72 -3.00 0.26
C TRP A 42 -0.72 -4.49 -0.02
N ASP A 43 -1.66 -5.24 0.58
CA ASP A 43 -1.77 -6.68 0.43
C ASP A 43 -2.06 -7.05 -1.03
N GLY A 44 -2.96 -6.31 -1.68
CA GLY A 44 -3.22 -6.50 -3.10
C GLY A 44 -2.02 -6.13 -3.97
N LEU A 45 -1.26 -5.07 -3.66
CA LEU A 45 0.01 -4.76 -4.35
C LEU A 45 1.04 -5.87 -4.15
N ALA A 46 1.13 -6.46 -2.95
CA ALA A 46 2.04 -7.55 -2.63
C ALA A 46 1.65 -8.82 -3.41
N ALA A 47 0.35 -9.03 -3.62
CA ALA A 47 -0.19 -10.08 -4.48
C ALA A 47 -0.03 -9.80 -5.99
N GLY A 48 0.53 -8.63 -6.38
CA GLY A 48 0.70 -8.24 -7.79
C GLY A 48 -0.58 -7.69 -8.45
N SER A 49 -1.53 -7.22 -7.67
CA SER A 49 -2.77 -6.61 -8.17
C SER A 49 -2.51 -5.25 -8.79
N SER A 50 -3.23 -4.96 -9.88
CA SER A 50 -3.19 -3.66 -10.54
C SER A 50 -4.02 -2.62 -9.78
N ALA A 51 -3.72 -1.34 -9.97
CA ALA A 51 -4.47 -0.22 -9.36
C ALA A 51 -6.00 -0.32 -9.57
N GLN A 52 -6.45 -0.81 -10.75
CA GLN A 52 -7.86 -1.05 -11.02
C GLN A 52 -8.47 -2.16 -10.14
N GLN A 53 -7.76 -3.27 -9.93
CA GLN A 53 -8.24 -4.37 -9.09
C GLN A 53 -8.31 -3.94 -7.62
N LEU A 54 -7.34 -3.15 -7.17
CA LEU A 54 -7.32 -2.56 -5.84
C LEU A 54 -8.49 -1.60 -5.64
N ALA A 55 -8.77 -0.75 -6.63
CA ALA A 55 -9.91 0.17 -6.59
C ALA A 55 -11.24 -0.59 -6.55
N ASP A 56 -11.39 -1.63 -7.37
CA ASP A 56 -12.59 -2.48 -7.39
C ASP A 56 -12.79 -3.18 -6.03
N ALA A 57 -11.73 -3.76 -5.48
CA ALA A 57 -11.75 -4.38 -4.15
C ALA A 57 -12.14 -3.39 -3.05
N LEU A 58 -11.71 -2.12 -3.14
CA LEU A 58 -12.13 -1.08 -2.20
C LEU A 58 -13.61 -0.73 -2.34
N VAL A 59 -14.12 -0.56 -3.56
CA VAL A 59 -15.55 -0.28 -3.80
C VAL A 59 -16.42 -1.44 -3.32
N GLN A 60 -15.97 -2.68 -3.51
CA GLN A 60 -16.68 -3.85 -3.01
C GLN A 60 -16.64 -3.99 -1.48
N LYS A 61 -15.54 -3.55 -0.85
CA LYS A 61 -15.32 -3.70 0.59
C LYS A 61 -15.90 -2.55 1.42
N TYR A 62 -15.95 -1.35 0.84
CA TYR A 62 -16.46 -0.13 1.47
C TYR A 62 -17.69 0.37 0.71
N ASP A 63 -18.86 0.10 1.28
CA ASP A 63 -20.14 0.55 0.74
C ASP A 63 -20.20 2.10 0.71
N GLY A 64 -20.54 2.68 -0.43
CA GLY A 64 -20.60 4.14 -0.62
C GLY A 64 -19.30 4.81 -1.07
N VAL A 65 -18.29 4.06 -1.53
CA VAL A 65 -17.10 4.62 -2.18
C VAL A 65 -17.28 4.63 -3.70
N ASP A 66 -17.15 5.80 -4.33
CA ASP A 66 -17.13 5.94 -5.79
C ASP A 66 -15.89 5.28 -6.40
N SER A 67 -16.05 4.58 -7.52
CA SER A 67 -14.94 3.96 -8.24
C SER A 67 -13.84 4.96 -8.62
N GLU A 68 -14.22 6.19 -8.93
CA GLU A 68 -13.27 7.26 -9.25
C GLU A 68 -12.49 7.72 -8.01
N ALA A 69 -13.17 7.84 -6.86
CA ALA A 69 -12.55 8.16 -5.58
C ALA A 69 -11.63 7.03 -5.09
N ALA A 70 -12.06 5.77 -5.21
CA ALA A 70 -11.24 4.61 -4.89
C ALA A 70 -9.97 4.57 -5.74
N ARG A 71 -10.10 4.83 -7.04
CA ARG A 71 -8.96 4.84 -7.96
C ARG A 71 -7.98 5.97 -7.64
N GLY A 72 -8.48 7.17 -7.37
CA GLY A 72 -7.65 8.30 -6.93
C GLY A 72 -6.93 8.01 -5.61
N TYR A 73 -7.61 7.36 -4.66
CA TYR A 73 -7.00 6.96 -3.39
C TYR A 73 -5.91 5.91 -3.56
N VAL A 74 -6.16 4.88 -4.38
CA VAL A 74 -5.15 3.86 -4.72
C VAL A 74 -3.95 4.49 -5.40
N ASP A 75 -4.17 5.41 -6.33
CA ASP A 75 -3.10 6.11 -7.04
C ASP A 75 -2.26 6.98 -6.08
N ASP A 76 -2.89 7.69 -5.15
CA ASP A 76 -2.22 8.48 -4.11
C ASP A 76 -1.37 7.58 -3.18
N VAL A 77 -1.91 6.42 -2.77
CA VAL A 77 -1.19 5.45 -1.96
C VAL A 77 0.01 4.89 -2.72
N ILE A 78 -0.19 4.43 -3.96
CA ILE A 78 0.90 3.94 -4.83
C ILE A 78 1.95 5.04 -5.04
N GLY A 79 1.52 6.28 -5.27
CA GLY A 79 2.39 7.43 -5.42
C GLY A 79 3.25 7.67 -4.19
N LYS A 80 2.66 7.62 -2.99
CA LYS A 80 3.38 7.69 -1.71
C LYS A 80 4.36 6.54 -1.54
N LEU A 81 3.95 5.31 -1.87
CA LEU A 81 4.82 4.13 -1.82
C LEU A 81 5.99 4.23 -2.80
N ARG A 82 5.75 4.82 -3.98
CA ARG A 82 6.77 5.05 -5.00
C ARG A 82 7.76 6.16 -4.60
N GLN A 83 7.27 7.26 -4.03
CA GLN A 83 8.13 8.30 -3.44
C GLN A 83 8.96 7.77 -2.28
N ALA A 84 8.38 6.84 -1.52
CA ALA A 84 9.04 6.08 -0.47
C ALA A 84 10.00 5.02 -1.02
N GLY A 85 10.07 4.78 -2.34
CA GLY A 85 10.95 3.76 -2.92
C GLY A 85 10.56 2.32 -2.59
N LEU A 86 9.31 2.09 -2.14
CA LEU A 86 8.80 0.79 -1.72
C LEU A 86 8.20 -0.02 -2.89
N VAL A 87 7.85 0.65 -3.99
CA VAL A 87 7.30 0.02 -5.19
C VAL A 87 8.25 0.24 -6.36
N VAL A 88 8.61 -0.85 -7.03
CA VAL A 88 9.39 -0.88 -8.26
C VAL A 88 8.50 -1.27 -9.45
N GLU A 89 8.85 -0.76 -10.63
CA GLU A 89 8.07 -0.98 -11.86
C GLU A 89 8.18 -2.42 -12.36
#